data_AF-A0A399EFY8-F1
#
_entry.id   AF-A0A399EFY8-F1
#
_cell.length_a   1.000
_cell.length_b   1.000
_cell.length_c   1.000
_cell.angle_alpha   90.00
_cell.angle_beta   90.00
_cell.angle_gamma   90.00
#
_symmetry.space_group_name_H-M   'P 1'
#
loop_
_entity.id
_entity.type
_entity.pdbx_description
1 polymer ?
#
loop_
_entity_poly.entity_id
_entity_poly.type
_entity_poly.pdbx_seq_one_letter_code
_entity_poly.pdbx_strand_id
1 'polypeptide(L)'
;MANVKRLYFHPCLPAHRYSVQPGCGFLDPAYEQATGWLHPGADYNGRGGGDTDLGDPVYAVTDGTVVEVGFFKVWGNLVLIHHEGPGVWTLSAHCDQVLVQAGQRVRAGQQIGTIGKGDTRVKKPYRAHLHFEVRLFGPERIPINDWPTATFKNRRDKALVEILHTRVDPERWLEKMHALPVLPGRGLSRGRGRRARRLEERSPAH
;
A
#
# COMPACT_ATOMS: atom_id res chain seq x y z
N MET A 1 9.29 29.43 -6.38
CA MET A 1 9.30 27.96 -6.52
C MET A 1 7.87 27.49 -6.64
N ALA A 2 7.50 26.78 -7.70
CA ALA A 2 6.13 26.29 -7.87
C ALA A 2 5.83 25.24 -6.78
N ASN A 3 4.75 25.44 -6.02
CA ASN A 3 4.22 24.43 -5.11
C ASN A 3 3.71 23.25 -5.96
N VAL A 4 4.57 22.25 -6.19
CA VAL A 4 4.15 20.99 -6.81
C VAL A 4 3.21 20.31 -5.82
N LYS A 5 1.92 20.27 -6.14
CA LYS A 5 0.92 19.56 -5.36
C LYS A 5 1.30 18.08 -5.34
N ARG A 6 1.70 17.55 -4.17
CA ARG A 6 2.00 16.12 -4.01
C ARG A 6 0.72 15.30 -4.19
N LEU A 7 0.82 14.22 -4.93
CA LEU A 7 -0.27 13.28 -5.17
C LEU A 7 -0.07 12.05 -4.29
N TYR A 8 -1.14 11.65 -3.61
CA TYR A 8 -1.18 10.44 -2.80
C TYR A 8 -2.19 9.46 -3.41
N PHE A 9 -1.87 8.18 -3.46
CA PHE A 9 -2.70 7.12 -4.01
C PHE A 9 -3.06 6.11 -2.92
N HIS A 10 -4.23 5.51 -3.04
CA HIS A 10 -4.61 4.37 -2.21
C HIS A 10 -3.73 3.14 -2.57
N PRO A 11 -3.30 2.31 -1.60
CA PRO A 11 -2.43 1.16 -1.87
C PRO A 11 -3.10 0.08 -2.74
N CYS A 12 -4.43 0.02 -2.73
CA CYS A 12 -5.23 -0.79 -3.66
C CYS A 12 -6.08 0.12 -4.56
N LEU A 13 -6.07 -0.11 -5.88
CA LEU A 13 -6.88 0.65 -6.83
C LEU A 13 -7.69 -0.27 -7.75
N PRO A 14 -8.90 0.16 -8.18
CA PRO A 14 -9.64 1.32 -7.65
C PRO A 14 -10.14 1.06 -6.21
N ALA A 15 -9.94 2.02 -5.31
CA ALA A 15 -10.13 1.84 -3.86
C ALA A 15 -11.53 1.32 -3.46
N HIS A 16 -12.58 1.68 -4.20
CA HIS A 16 -13.96 1.25 -3.89
C HIS A 16 -14.18 -0.27 -4.02
N ARG A 17 -13.29 -1.00 -4.72
CA ARG A 17 -13.35 -2.48 -4.80
C ARG A 17 -12.93 -3.15 -3.51
N TYR A 18 -12.29 -2.42 -2.60
CA TYR A 18 -11.76 -2.93 -1.36
C TYR A 18 -12.51 -2.35 -0.16
N SER A 19 -12.40 -3.03 0.96
CA SER A 19 -12.91 -2.58 2.24
C SER A 19 -12.08 -3.16 3.36
N VAL A 20 -11.93 -2.40 4.44
CA VAL A 20 -11.51 -2.90 5.74
C VAL A 20 -12.78 -3.37 6.47
N GLN A 21 -12.89 -4.69 6.68
CA GLN A 21 -14.06 -5.30 7.33
C GLN A 21 -13.92 -5.28 8.86
N PRO A 22 -15.00 -5.54 9.63
CA PRO A 22 -14.86 -5.74 11.08
C PRO A 22 -13.83 -6.82 11.40
N GLY A 23 -12.91 -6.49 12.30
CA GLY A 23 -11.77 -7.33 12.64
C GLY A 23 -10.59 -7.23 11.67
N CYS A 24 -10.62 -6.29 10.72
CA CYS A 24 -9.52 -6.05 9.78
C CYS A 24 -8.88 -4.66 9.98
N GLY A 25 -9.43 -3.81 10.86
CA GLY A 25 -8.94 -2.44 11.07
C GLY A 25 -7.79 -2.31 12.06
N PHE A 26 -7.17 -1.14 12.07
CA PHE A 26 -6.11 -0.78 13.01
C PHE A 26 -6.62 -0.79 14.45
N LEU A 27 -6.00 -1.62 15.29
CA LEU A 27 -6.44 -1.87 16.67
C LEU A 27 -7.95 -2.21 16.78
N ASP A 28 -8.50 -2.88 15.76
CA ASP A 28 -9.91 -3.26 15.75
C ASP A 28 -10.23 -4.22 16.91
N PRO A 29 -11.17 -3.88 17.80
CA PRO A 29 -11.54 -4.73 18.93
C PRO A 29 -12.01 -6.13 18.52
N ALA A 30 -12.63 -6.28 17.36
CA ALA A 30 -13.07 -7.59 16.86
C ALA A 30 -11.89 -8.49 16.49
N TYR A 31 -10.78 -7.91 15.99
CA TYR A 31 -9.55 -8.67 15.75
C TYR A 31 -8.96 -9.16 17.07
N GLU A 32 -8.90 -8.29 18.08
CA GLU A 32 -8.40 -8.64 19.40
C GLU A 32 -9.26 -9.70 20.07
N GLN A 33 -10.59 -9.60 19.99
CA GLN A 33 -11.50 -10.60 20.55
C GLN A 33 -11.34 -11.97 19.88
N ALA A 34 -11.11 -12.00 18.56
CA ALA A 34 -10.99 -13.24 17.80
C ALA A 34 -9.62 -13.92 17.95
N THR A 35 -8.54 -13.14 18.12
CA THR A 35 -7.15 -13.65 18.06
C THR A 35 -6.39 -13.52 19.37
N GLY A 36 -6.84 -12.65 20.29
CA GLY A 36 -6.09 -12.19 21.45
C GLY A 36 -4.93 -11.24 21.10
N TRP A 37 -4.81 -10.81 19.84
CA TRP A 37 -3.70 -10.00 19.35
C TRP A 37 -4.16 -8.60 18.95
N LEU A 38 -3.27 -7.62 19.04
CA LEU A 38 -3.54 -6.26 18.56
C LEU A 38 -3.15 -6.16 17.09
N HIS A 39 -3.99 -5.56 16.26
CA HIS A 39 -3.75 -5.40 14.83
C HIS A 39 -2.95 -4.09 14.55
N PRO A 40 -1.68 -4.15 14.11
CA PRO A 40 -0.84 -2.97 13.91
C PRO A 40 -1.06 -2.26 12.56
N GLY A 41 -1.97 -2.77 11.73
CA GLY A 41 -2.24 -2.25 10.39
C GLY A 41 -3.73 -2.38 10.06
N ALA A 42 -4.03 -2.33 8.76
CA ALA A 42 -5.36 -2.60 8.24
C ALA A 42 -5.27 -3.63 7.11
N ASP A 43 -6.24 -4.53 7.06
CA ASP A 43 -6.38 -5.52 5.99
C ASP A 43 -7.41 -5.04 4.97
N TYR A 44 -6.98 -4.88 3.73
CA TYR A 44 -7.83 -4.52 2.60
C TYR A 44 -8.23 -5.79 1.85
N ASN A 45 -9.52 -6.10 1.88
CA ASN A 45 -10.11 -7.25 1.19
C ASN A 45 -10.96 -6.80 0.00
N GLY A 46 -10.91 -7.60 -1.08
CA GLY A 46 -11.84 -7.49 -2.18
C GLY A 46 -13.29 -7.68 -1.75
N ARG A 47 -14.18 -6.76 -2.15
CA ARG A 47 -15.62 -6.82 -1.80
C ARG A 47 -16.36 -8.02 -2.38
N GLY A 48 -15.78 -8.72 -3.36
CA GLY A 48 -16.32 -9.97 -3.89
C GLY A 48 -16.20 -11.16 -2.93
N GLY A 49 -15.43 -11.02 -1.85
CA GLY A 49 -15.18 -12.08 -0.87
C GLY A 49 -14.25 -13.17 -1.39
N GLY A 50 -13.97 -14.18 -0.55
CA GLY A 50 -13.08 -15.28 -0.91
C GLY A 50 -11.67 -14.81 -1.25
N ASP A 51 -11.17 -15.23 -2.42
CA ASP A 51 -9.88 -14.83 -3.00
C ASP A 51 -10.08 -13.95 -4.26
N THR A 52 -11.18 -13.18 -4.34
CA THR A 52 -11.52 -12.38 -5.54
C THR A 52 -10.54 -11.23 -5.83
N ASP A 53 -9.70 -10.88 -4.87
CA ASP A 53 -8.61 -9.92 -4.93
C ASP A 53 -7.23 -10.57 -5.08
N LEU A 54 -7.14 -11.91 -5.18
CA LEU A 54 -5.86 -12.57 -5.44
C LEU A 54 -5.27 -12.10 -6.77
N GLY A 55 -4.03 -11.60 -6.73
CA GLY A 55 -3.33 -11.07 -7.90
C GLY A 55 -3.68 -9.62 -8.23
N ASP A 56 -4.64 -8.99 -7.53
CA ASP A 56 -4.96 -7.58 -7.75
C ASP A 56 -3.73 -6.69 -7.42
N PRO A 57 -3.53 -5.56 -8.12
CA PRO A 57 -2.31 -4.76 -8.03
C PRO A 57 -2.20 -3.96 -6.71
N VAL A 58 -0.98 -3.91 -6.17
CA VAL A 58 -0.60 -3.09 -4.99
C VAL A 58 0.28 -1.92 -5.44
N TYR A 59 0.05 -0.72 -4.90
CA TYR A 59 0.65 0.52 -5.37
C TYR A 59 1.40 1.29 -4.27
N ALA A 60 2.46 2.01 -4.68
CA ALA A 60 3.13 2.99 -3.83
C ALA A 60 2.22 4.22 -3.61
N VAL A 61 2.03 4.61 -2.34
CA VAL A 61 1.14 5.71 -1.98
C VAL A 61 1.63 7.07 -2.49
N THR A 62 2.93 7.34 -2.40
CA THR A 62 3.57 8.54 -2.94
C THR A 62 4.98 8.17 -3.41
N ASP A 63 5.69 9.12 -4.02
CA ASP A 63 7.11 8.99 -4.32
C ASP A 63 7.89 8.55 -3.06
N GLY A 64 8.87 7.67 -3.26
CA GLY A 64 9.61 7.09 -2.16
C GLY A 64 10.75 6.19 -2.61
N THR A 65 11.40 5.58 -1.62
CA THR A 65 12.45 4.59 -1.84
C THR A 65 12.06 3.29 -1.14
N VAL A 66 12.11 2.18 -1.87
CA VAL A 66 11.95 0.83 -1.31
C VAL A 66 13.13 0.58 -0.39
N VAL A 67 12.87 0.41 0.90
CA VAL A 67 13.89 0.22 1.92
C VAL A 67 14.25 -1.26 2.02
N GLU A 68 13.23 -2.12 2.01
CA GLU A 68 13.41 -3.55 2.21
C GLU A 68 12.30 -4.33 1.49
N VAL A 69 12.66 -5.50 0.98
CA VAL A 69 11.76 -6.52 0.44
C VAL A 69 12.20 -7.84 1.06
N GLY A 70 11.26 -8.67 1.51
CA GLY A 70 11.60 -9.96 2.08
C GLY A 70 10.44 -10.93 2.14
N PHE A 71 10.76 -12.21 2.30
CA PHE A 71 9.80 -13.25 2.61
C PHE A 71 9.94 -13.63 4.08
N PHE A 72 8.83 -13.64 4.83
CA PHE A 72 8.82 -14.10 6.22
C PHE A 72 7.68 -15.08 6.45
N LYS A 73 7.92 -16.09 7.30
CA LYS A 73 6.90 -17.07 7.68
C LYS A 73 5.67 -16.34 8.23
N VAL A 74 4.48 -16.85 7.89
CA VAL A 74 3.17 -16.22 8.15
C VAL A 74 2.92 -14.97 7.29
N TRP A 75 3.83 -14.00 7.28
CA TRP A 75 3.67 -12.76 6.53
C TRP A 75 3.67 -12.93 5.00
N GLY A 76 4.37 -13.91 4.45
CA GLY A 76 4.59 -14.02 3.01
C GLY A 76 5.60 -12.99 2.51
N ASN A 77 5.41 -12.47 1.30
CA ASN A 77 6.24 -11.39 0.77
C ASN A 77 5.82 -10.03 1.34
N LEU A 78 6.80 -9.19 1.67
CA LEU A 78 6.61 -7.82 2.16
C LEU A 78 7.41 -6.82 1.33
N VAL A 79 6.90 -5.59 1.25
CA VAL A 79 7.56 -4.42 0.68
C VAL A 79 7.46 -3.26 1.67
N LEU A 80 8.60 -2.71 2.09
CA LEU A 80 8.68 -1.53 2.95
C LEU A 80 9.18 -0.33 2.15
N ILE A 81 8.40 0.75 2.11
CA ILE A 81 8.76 1.98 1.37
C ILE A 81 8.86 3.15 2.34
N HIS A 82 9.96 3.89 2.28
CA HIS A 82 10.07 5.20 2.92
C HIS A 82 9.59 6.29 1.95
N HIS A 83 8.60 7.06 2.36
CA HIS A 83 7.94 8.04 1.51
C HIS A 83 8.51 9.44 1.66
N GLU A 84 8.91 10.04 0.54
CA GLU A 84 9.39 11.41 0.48
C GLU A 84 8.24 12.38 0.74
N GLY A 85 8.40 13.28 1.73
CA GLY A 85 7.40 14.29 2.05
C GLY A 85 6.61 14.01 3.32
N PRO A 86 5.85 12.90 3.43
CA PRO A 86 5.23 12.50 4.68
C PRO A 86 6.23 12.14 5.78
N GLY A 87 7.42 11.65 5.40
CA GLY A 87 8.41 11.15 6.37
C GLY A 87 7.90 9.93 7.14
N VAL A 88 7.19 9.03 6.45
CA VAL A 88 6.65 7.79 7.02
C VAL A 88 7.09 6.60 6.17
N TRP A 89 6.99 5.42 6.76
CA TRP A 89 7.17 4.16 6.06
C TRP A 89 5.82 3.49 5.86
N THR A 90 5.60 2.89 4.70
CA THR A 90 4.46 2.01 4.48
C THR A 90 4.93 0.59 4.29
N LEU A 91 4.24 -0.36 4.93
CA LEU A 91 4.45 -1.78 4.74
C LEU A 91 3.28 -2.34 3.93
N SER A 92 3.58 -3.05 2.85
CA SER A 92 2.62 -3.90 2.14
C SER A 92 3.03 -5.35 2.34
N ALA A 93 2.18 -6.16 2.95
CA ALA A 93 2.45 -7.56 3.25
C ALA A 93 1.46 -8.51 2.57
N HIS A 94 1.66 -9.81 2.77
CA HIS A 94 0.88 -10.87 2.13
C HIS A 94 0.90 -10.84 0.60
N CYS A 95 1.89 -10.18 -0.02
CA CYS A 95 1.97 -10.05 -1.47
C CYS A 95 2.23 -11.41 -2.13
N ASP A 96 1.59 -11.67 -3.27
CA ASP A 96 1.85 -12.85 -4.11
C ASP A 96 3.14 -12.64 -4.91
N GLN A 97 3.22 -11.54 -5.65
CA GLN A 97 4.41 -11.11 -6.36
C GLN A 97 4.92 -9.77 -5.84
N VAL A 98 6.25 -9.61 -5.84
CA VAL A 98 6.92 -8.33 -5.61
C VAL A 98 7.60 -7.92 -6.91
N LEU A 99 7.31 -6.69 -7.35
CA LEU A 99 7.74 -6.14 -8.65
C LEU A 99 8.83 -5.06 -8.50
N VAL A 100 9.35 -4.89 -7.28
CA VAL A 100 10.36 -3.90 -6.92
C VAL A 100 11.44 -4.51 -6.04
N GLN A 101 12.55 -3.81 -5.86
CA GLN A 101 13.68 -4.28 -5.06
C GLN A 101 14.18 -3.18 -4.10
N ALA A 102 14.87 -3.59 -3.03
CA ALA A 102 15.50 -2.65 -2.09
C ALA A 102 16.43 -1.66 -2.81
N GLY A 103 16.41 -0.39 -2.38
CA GLY A 103 17.12 0.72 -3.00
C GLY A 103 16.43 1.34 -4.22
N GLN A 104 15.37 0.73 -4.75
CA GLN A 104 14.65 1.28 -5.90
C GLN A 104 13.81 2.50 -5.51
N ARG A 105 13.93 3.59 -6.29
CA ARG A 105 12.97 4.70 -6.22
C ARG A 105 11.66 4.32 -6.91
N VAL A 106 10.56 4.63 -6.26
CA VAL A 106 9.20 4.42 -6.76
C VAL A 106 8.47 5.75 -6.86
N ARG A 107 7.52 5.84 -7.80
CA ARG A 107 6.66 7.01 -7.97
C ARG A 107 5.29 6.79 -7.34
N ALA A 108 4.61 7.87 -6.98
CA ALA A 108 3.21 7.86 -6.57
C ALA A 108 2.35 7.12 -7.61
N GLY A 109 1.60 6.10 -7.15
CA GLY A 109 0.73 5.28 -8.01
C GLY A 109 1.47 4.24 -8.85
N GLN A 110 2.78 4.05 -8.65
CA GLN A 110 3.53 2.96 -9.28
C GLN A 110 3.13 1.62 -8.64
N GLN A 111 2.85 0.62 -9.47
CA GLN A 111 2.61 -0.74 -8.97
C GLN A 111 3.91 -1.34 -8.41
N ILE A 112 3.82 -1.92 -7.21
CA ILE A 112 4.95 -2.50 -6.48
C ILE A 112 4.84 -4.01 -6.27
N GLY A 113 3.66 -4.58 -6.47
CA GLY A 113 3.37 -5.98 -6.23
C GLY A 113 1.94 -6.35 -6.58
N THR A 114 1.52 -7.51 -6.11
CA THR A 114 0.14 -8.01 -6.20
C THR A 114 -0.31 -8.61 -4.87
N ILE A 115 -1.62 -8.54 -4.60
CA ILE A 115 -2.26 -9.11 -3.42
C ILE A 115 -2.11 -10.64 -3.45
N GLY A 116 -1.83 -11.22 -2.29
CA GLY A 116 -1.63 -12.65 -2.11
C GLY A 116 -2.21 -13.16 -0.79
N LYS A 117 -1.72 -14.32 -0.36
CA LYS A 117 -2.29 -15.12 0.76
C LYS A 117 -1.32 -15.27 1.95
N GLY A 118 -0.26 -14.46 1.98
CA GLY A 118 0.84 -14.64 2.94
C GLY A 118 1.70 -15.86 2.62
N ASP A 119 2.13 -16.59 3.65
CA ASP A 119 2.90 -17.82 3.48
C ASP A 119 2.00 -19.00 3.11
N THR A 120 1.96 -19.35 1.82
CA THR A 120 1.11 -20.44 1.29
C THR A 120 1.55 -21.84 1.73
N ARG A 121 2.72 -21.97 2.37
CA ARG A 121 3.28 -23.27 2.80
C ARG A 121 2.83 -23.67 4.21
N VAL A 122 2.10 -22.81 4.91
CA VAL A 122 1.54 -23.13 6.23
C VAL A 122 0.25 -23.95 6.08
N LYS A 123 -0.13 -24.70 7.14
CA LYS A 123 -1.28 -25.61 7.12
C LYS A 123 -2.61 -24.94 6.76
N LYS A 124 -2.76 -23.66 7.12
CA LYS A 124 -3.95 -22.84 6.85
C LYS A 124 -3.49 -21.46 6.39
N PRO A 125 -3.24 -21.25 5.09
CA PRO A 125 -2.91 -19.94 4.57
C PRO A 125 -4.12 -19.01 4.71
N TYR A 126 -3.87 -17.71 4.67
CA TYR A 126 -4.94 -16.72 4.70
C TYR A 126 -5.77 -16.77 3.42
N ARG A 127 -6.97 -16.18 3.45
CA ARG A 127 -7.61 -15.72 2.21
C ARG A 127 -6.82 -14.54 1.65
N ALA A 128 -6.97 -14.28 0.36
CA ALA A 128 -6.28 -13.16 -0.25
C ALA A 128 -6.70 -11.83 0.40
N HIS A 129 -5.71 -11.00 0.71
CA HIS A 129 -5.87 -9.63 1.21
C HIS A 129 -4.53 -8.90 1.21
N LEU A 130 -4.57 -7.56 1.24
CA LEU A 130 -3.39 -6.75 1.54
C LEU A 130 -3.40 -6.37 3.02
N HIS A 131 -2.40 -6.81 3.78
CA HIS A 131 -2.11 -6.20 5.08
C HIS A 131 -1.23 -4.96 4.86
N PHE A 132 -1.67 -3.81 5.38
CA PHE A 132 -1.01 -2.54 5.16
C PHE A 132 -0.79 -1.77 6.46
N GLU A 133 0.44 -1.31 6.69
CA GLU A 133 0.78 -0.49 7.86
C GLU A 133 1.31 0.89 7.42
N VAL A 134 1.08 1.90 8.27
CA VAL A 134 1.77 3.19 8.21
C VAL A 134 2.62 3.33 9.48
N ARG A 135 3.94 3.27 9.30
CA ARG A 135 4.95 3.31 10.37
C ARG A 135 5.62 4.67 10.43
N LEU A 136 5.89 5.14 11.65
CA LEU A 136 6.55 6.41 11.96
C LEU A 136 8.07 6.29 12.09
N PHE A 137 8.60 5.07 12.06
CA PHE A 137 10.02 4.79 12.14
C PHE A 137 10.41 3.70 11.14
N GLY A 138 11.67 3.71 10.73
CA GLY A 138 12.21 2.77 9.77
C GLY A 138 12.62 1.42 10.40
N PRO A 139 13.21 0.53 9.58
CA PRO A 139 13.58 -0.82 9.99
C PRO A 139 14.65 -0.86 11.09
N GLU A 140 15.40 0.22 11.28
CA GLU A 140 16.37 0.37 12.38
C GLU A 140 15.71 0.32 13.76
N ARG A 141 14.45 0.73 13.85
CA ARG A 141 13.65 0.67 15.09
C ARG A 141 12.56 -0.40 15.03
N ILE A 142 11.93 -0.56 13.87
CA ILE A 142 10.78 -1.46 13.68
C ILE A 142 11.14 -2.47 12.57
N PRO A 143 11.66 -3.66 12.92
CA PRO A 143 11.94 -4.70 11.92
C PRO A 143 10.76 -4.91 10.97
N ILE A 144 11.02 -5.20 9.69
CA ILE A 144 9.99 -5.27 8.66
C ILE A 144 8.82 -6.21 9.06
N ASN A 145 9.13 -7.33 9.72
CA ASN A 145 8.17 -8.36 10.14
C ASN A 145 7.71 -8.22 11.61
N ASP A 146 7.94 -7.08 12.26
CA ASP A 146 7.52 -6.83 13.64
C ASP A 146 6.00 -6.85 13.79
N TRP A 147 5.52 -7.69 14.70
CA TRP A 147 4.15 -7.68 15.21
C TRP A 147 4.20 -7.44 16.73
N PRO A 148 3.85 -6.26 17.25
CA PRO A 148 4.12 -5.91 18.65
C PRO A 148 3.53 -6.86 19.69
N THR A 149 2.37 -7.49 19.45
CA THR A 149 1.84 -8.50 20.38
C THR A 149 2.70 -9.76 20.45
N ALA A 150 3.36 -10.15 19.36
CA ALA A 150 4.31 -11.27 19.37
C ALA A 150 5.60 -10.87 20.11
N THR A 151 6.08 -9.64 19.88
CA THR A 151 7.27 -9.07 20.53
C THR A 151 7.08 -8.92 22.05
N PHE A 152 5.93 -8.41 22.49
CA PHE A 152 5.58 -8.21 23.90
C PHE A 152 4.60 -9.27 24.41
N LYS A 153 5.00 -10.55 24.27
CA LYS A 153 4.17 -11.70 24.67
C LYS A 153 3.65 -11.55 26.12
N ASN A 154 2.35 -11.77 26.31
CA ASN A 154 1.64 -11.62 27.59
C ASN A 154 1.72 -10.21 28.22
N ARG A 155 2.09 -9.19 27.44
CA ARG A 155 2.24 -7.80 27.90
C ARG A 155 1.47 -6.87 26.97
N ARG A 156 0.15 -7.08 26.91
CA ARG A 156 -0.79 -6.32 26.06
C ARG A 156 -0.56 -4.81 26.11
N ASP A 157 -0.45 -4.23 27.31
CA ASP A 157 -0.30 -2.78 27.45
C ASP A 157 1.01 -2.26 26.83
N LYS A 158 2.09 -3.04 26.90
CA LYS A 158 3.35 -2.70 26.22
C LYS A 158 3.20 -2.77 24.71
N ALA A 159 2.53 -3.81 24.19
CA ALA A 159 2.26 -3.91 22.76
C ALA A 159 1.40 -2.74 22.27
N LEU A 160 0.37 -2.36 23.02
CA LEU A 160 -0.50 -1.24 22.68
C LEU A 160 0.26 0.08 22.65
N VAL A 161 1.06 0.36 23.69
CA VAL A 161 1.90 1.56 23.72
C VAL A 161 2.88 1.58 22.56
N GLU A 162 3.51 0.45 22.23
CA GLU A 162 4.42 0.39 21.08
C GLU A 162 3.69 0.68 19.78
N ILE A 163 2.53 0.07 19.54
CA ILE A 163 1.74 0.31 18.32
C ILE A 163 1.38 1.80 18.22
N LEU A 164 0.83 2.39 19.27
CA LEU A 164 0.42 3.80 19.27
C LEU A 164 1.59 4.79 19.12
N HIS A 165 2.79 4.42 19.54
CA HIS A 165 3.98 5.24 19.35
C HIS A 165 4.61 5.06 17.96
N THR A 166 4.48 3.89 17.36
CA THR A 166 5.23 3.54 16.15
C THR A 166 4.42 3.55 14.88
N ARG A 167 3.10 3.50 14.98
CA ARG A 167 2.18 3.31 13.86
C ARG A 167 0.99 4.24 14.00
N VAL A 168 0.36 4.51 12.87
CA VAL A 168 -0.90 5.26 12.81
C VAL A 168 -1.93 4.44 12.04
N ASP A 169 -3.20 4.72 12.33
CA ASP A 169 -4.34 4.16 11.61
C ASP A 169 -4.19 4.46 10.10
N PRO A 170 -4.00 3.43 9.25
CA PRO A 170 -3.79 3.63 7.83
C PRO A 170 -4.98 4.27 7.12
N GLU A 171 -6.21 3.94 7.50
CA GLU A 171 -7.42 4.46 6.84
C GLU A 171 -7.54 5.96 7.10
N ARG A 172 -7.41 6.38 8.37
CA ARG A 172 -7.42 7.80 8.75
C ARG A 172 -6.26 8.58 8.14
N TRP A 173 -5.09 7.96 8.05
CA TRP A 173 -3.92 8.59 7.44
C TRP A 173 -4.12 8.81 5.94
N LEU A 174 -4.64 7.82 5.20
CA LEU A 174 -4.95 7.93 3.78
C LEU A 174 -6.04 8.98 3.53
N GLU A 175 -7.08 9.03 4.37
CA GLU A 175 -8.13 10.06 4.31
C GLU A 175 -7.54 11.46 4.48
N LYS A 176 -6.71 11.68 5.52
CA LYS A 176 -6.04 12.96 5.78
C LYS A 176 -5.14 13.41 4.62
N MET A 177 -4.49 12.47 3.94
CA MET A 177 -3.66 12.75 2.78
C MET A 177 -4.47 13.03 1.50
N HIS A 178 -5.80 12.92 1.57
CA HIS A 178 -6.69 12.93 0.41
C HIS A 178 -6.21 11.95 -0.66
N ALA A 179 -5.77 10.76 -0.23
CA ALA A 179 -5.29 9.72 -1.12
C ALA A 179 -6.35 9.41 -2.16
N LEU A 180 -6.01 9.58 -3.44
CA LEU A 180 -6.97 9.57 -4.52
C LEU A 180 -7.63 8.19 -4.64
N PRO A 181 -8.95 8.08 -4.40
CA PRO A 181 -9.71 6.97 -4.95
C PRO A 181 -9.91 7.26 -6.45
N VAL A 182 -9.82 6.26 -7.33
CA VAL A 182 -10.32 6.48 -8.69
C VAL A 182 -11.85 6.47 -8.63
N LEU A 183 -12.44 7.66 -8.81
CA LEU A 183 -13.85 7.80 -9.14
C LEU A 183 -14.09 7.22 -10.53
N PRO A 184 -15.16 6.44 -10.76
CA PRO A 184 -15.53 6.04 -12.11
C PRO A 184 -15.86 7.29 -12.93
N GLY A 185 -15.08 7.55 -13.98
CA GLY A 185 -15.40 8.52 -15.03
C GLY A 185 -14.96 9.96 -14.78
N ARG A 186 -13.69 10.27 -15.07
CA ARG A 186 -13.36 11.39 -15.95
C ARG A 186 -12.28 10.93 -16.93
N GLY A 187 -12.70 10.74 -18.18
CA GLY A 187 -11.80 10.41 -19.26
C GLY A 187 -10.63 11.38 -19.31
N LEU A 188 -9.43 10.83 -19.40
CA LEU A 188 -8.28 11.54 -19.96
C LEU A 188 -8.70 11.98 -21.36
N SER A 189 -9.14 13.23 -21.50
CA SER A 189 -9.40 13.82 -22.81
C SER A 189 -8.10 13.73 -23.60
N ARG A 190 -8.14 12.96 -24.70
CA ARG A 190 -7.07 12.88 -25.70
C ARG A 190 -6.57 14.29 -25.99
N GLY A 191 -5.27 14.52 -25.78
CA GLY A 191 -4.59 15.75 -26.13
C GLY A 191 -4.89 16.11 -27.58
N ARG A 192 -5.32 17.35 -27.82
CA ARG A 192 -5.47 17.93 -29.15
C ARG A 192 -4.12 17.84 -29.87
N GLY A 193 -4.04 16.97 -30.87
CA GLY A 193 -2.95 16.99 -31.85
C GLY A 193 -2.97 18.33 -32.57
N ARG A 194 -1.99 19.20 -32.26
CA ARG A 194 -1.67 20.36 -33.10
C ARG A 194 -1.18 19.81 -34.43
N ARG A 195 -1.97 20.00 -35.50
CA ARG A 195 -1.48 19.82 -36.87
C ARG A 195 -0.33 20.80 -37.10
N ALA A 196 0.87 20.28 -37.32
CA ALA A 196 1.96 21.05 -37.89
C ALA A 196 1.53 21.49 -39.30
N ARG A 197 1.49 22.80 -39.55
CA ARG A 197 1.45 23.35 -40.90
C ARG A 197 2.79 23.05 -41.54
N ARG A 198 2.81 22.22 -42.58
CA ARG A 198 3.92 22.12 -43.51
C ARG A 198 3.74 23.25 -44.53
N LEU A 199 4.56 24.28 -44.41
CA LEU A 199 4.88 25.20 -45.49
C LEU A 199 6.02 24.55 -46.27
N GLU A 200 5.85 24.37 -47.57
CA GLU A 200 6.89 24.17 -48.61
C GLU A 200 6.10 24.15 -49.93
N GLU A 201 5.92 25.32 -50.54
CA GLU A 201 6.80 25.92 -51.55
C GLU A 201 6.41 25.49 -52.96
N ARG A 202 5.99 26.51 -53.72
CA ARG A 202 5.66 26.46 -55.14
C ARG A 202 6.96 26.38 -55.94
N SER A 203 6.94 25.64 -57.04
CA SER A 203 7.65 26.05 -58.26
C SER A 203 6.86 25.64 -59.51
N PRO A 204 6.90 26.44 -60.59
CA PRO A 204 5.98 26.30 -61.72
C PRO A 204 6.61 25.63 -62.95
N ALA A 205 5.72 25.10 -63.79
CA ALA A 205 5.81 24.86 -65.24
C ALA A 205 6.96 24.00 -65.78
N HIS A 206 6.60 22.94 -66.54
CA HIS A 206 6.62 22.93 -68.01
C HIS A 206 5.61 21.90 -68.51
#